data_AF-S8C6N5-F1
#
_entry.id   AF-S8C6N5-F1
#
_cell.length_a   1.000
_cell.length_b   1.000
_cell.length_c   1.000
_cell.angle_alpha   90.00
_cell.angle_beta   90.00
_cell.angle_gamma   90.00
#
_symmetry.space_group_name_H-M   'P 1'
#
loop_
_entity.id
_entity.type
_entity.pdbx_description
1 polymer ?
#
loop_
_entity_poly.entity_id
_entity_poly.type
_entity_poly.pdbx_seq_one_letter_code
_entity_poly.pdbx_strand_id
1 'polypeptide(L)'
;DVDKVDLILTLGGTGFAPRDVTPEATKEVIRKETPGLLHIMMRESLKVTPFAVLSRAAAGIRGTTLIVNMPGNPNAVAECVEALVPCLKHALRQIKGDKREKHPRHVPHATDSG
;
A
#
# COMPACT_ATOMS: atom_id res chain seq x y z
N ASP A 1 -11.64 11.69 9.96
CA ASP A 1 -12.21 10.69 10.89
C ASP A 1 -13.74 10.76 11.00
N VAL A 2 -14.39 11.79 10.41
CA VAL A 2 -15.84 11.99 10.46
C VAL A 2 -16.58 11.01 9.53
N ASP A 3 -16.09 10.84 8.30
CA ASP A 3 -16.77 10.04 7.26
C ASP A 3 -16.55 8.52 7.40
N LYS A 4 -15.82 8.07 8.42
CA LYS A 4 -15.54 6.64 8.73
C LYS A 4 -15.16 5.81 7.49
N VAL A 5 -14.14 6.28 6.77
CA VAL A 5 -13.61 5.61 5.57
C VAL A 5 -12.63 4.51 5.96
N ASP A 6 -12.71 3.36 5.29
CA ASP A 6 -11.82 2.22 5.52
C ASP A 6 -10.49 2.34 4.76
N LEU A 7 -10.54 2.88 3.54
CA LEU A 7 -9.43 2.97 2.62
C LEU A 7 -9.44 4.32 1.90
N ILE A 8 -8.31 5.01 1.91
CA ILE A 8 -8.05 6.20 1.11
C ILE A 8 -6.92 5.88 0.13
N LEU A 9 -7.19 6.09 -1.15
CA LEU A 9 -6.20 6.03 -2.22
C LEU A 9 -5.99 7.45 -2.75
N THR A 10 -4.76 7.92 -2.74
CA THR A 10 -4.40 9.19 -3.38
C THR A 10 -3.71 8.90 -4.70
N LEU A 11 -3.91 9.74 -5.72
CA LEU A 11 -3.31 9.53 -7.04
C LEU A 11 -2.34 10.66 -7.37
N GLY A 12 -1.09 10.31 -7.70
CA GLY A 12 -0.08 11.26 -8.16
C GLY A 12 0.57 12.10 -7.05
N GLY A 13 1.48 12.98 -7.46
CA GLY A 13 2.27 13.83 -6.55
C GLY A 13 3.30 13.06 -5.73
N THR A 14 3.75 11.89 -6.20
CA THR A 14 4.73 11.03 -5.52
C THR A 14 6.12 11.04 -6.17
N GLY A 15 6.35 11.81 -7.24
CA GLY A 15 7.63 11.88 -7.92
C GLY A 15 8.64 12.81 -7.23
N PHE A 16 9.66 13.23 -7.99
CA PHE A 16 10.73 14.12 -7.51
C PHE A 16 10.48 15.60 -7.86
N ALA A 17 9.35 15.93 -8.49
CA ALA A 17 9.09 17.33 -8.83
C ALA A 17 8.87 18.16 -7.55
N PRO A 18 9.26 19.45 -7.51
CA PRO A 18 9.09 20.29 -6.31
C PRO A 18 7.64 20.41 -5.81
N ARG A 19 6.65 20.17 -6.69
CA ARG A 19 5.22 20.17 -6.37
C ARG A 19 4.71 18.82 -5.84
N ASP A 20 5.49 17.75 -5.96
CA ASP A 20 5.09 16.40 -5.57
C ASP A 20 5.28 16.27 -4.06
N VAL A 21 4.21 16.51 -3.30
CA VAL A 21 4.21 16.57 -1.83
C VAL A 21 3.26 15.56 -1.17
N THR A 22 2.63 14.69 -1.96
CA THR A 22 1.66 13.71 -1.47
C THR A 22 2.26 12.78 -0.39
N PRO A 23 3.50 12.27 -0.52
CA PRO A 23 4.12 11.45 0.51
C PRO A 23 4.34 12.18 1.84
N GLU A 24 4.79 13.43 1.81
CA GLU A 24 4.99 14.27 2.99
C GLU A 24 3.67 14.46 3.73
N ALA A 25 2.64 14.92 3.02
CA ALA A 25 1.31 15.11 3.57
C ALA A 25 0.74 13.81 4.17
N THR A 26 1.02 12.67 3.54
CA THR A 26 0.61 11.36 4.05
C THR A 26 1.35 10.99 5.33
N LYS A 27 2.68 11.17 5.36
CA LYS A 27 3.52 10.88 6.52
C LYS A 27 3.16 11.74 7.74
N GLU A 28 2.72 12.98 7.53
CA GLU A 28 2.27 13.88 8.59
C GLU A 28 0.99 13.39 9.29
N VAL A 29 0.13 12.62 8.61
CA VAL A 29 -1.19 12.23 9.14
C VAL A 29 -1.31 10.78 9.58
N ILE A 30 -0.46 9.88 9.07
CA ILE A 30 -0.46 8.47 9.47
C ILE A 30 0.14 8.31 10.87
N ARG A 31 -0.37 7.34 11.63
CA ARG A 31 0.14 6.98 12.97
C ARG A 31 0.97 5.71 12.97
N LYS A 32 0.82 4.88 11.93
CA LYS A 32 1.56 3.62 11.77
C LYS A 32 1.88 3.41 10.30
N GLU A 33 3.15 3.27 9.95
CA GLU A 33 3.57 3.00 8.58
C GLU A 33 3.28 1.56 8.16
N THR A 34 3.06 1.36 6.86
CA THR A 34 2.85 0.04 6.24
C THR A 34 3.80 -0.19 5.07
N PRO A 35 5.13 -0.25 5.30
CA PRO A 35 6.14 -0.34 4.25
C PRO A 35 6.02 -1.60 3.38
N GLY A 36 5.48 -2.70 3.92
CA GLY A 36 5.24 -3.92 3.16
C GLY A 36 4.33 -3.72 1.94
N LEU A 37 3.35 -2.81 2.03
CA LEU A 37 2.48 -2.48 0.89
C LEU A 37 3.26 -1.75 -0.21
N LEU A 38 4.16 -0.85 0.17
CA LEU A 38 5.03 -0.13 -0.76
C LEU A 38 6.01 -1.08 -1.45
N HIS A 39 6.55 -2.05 -0.71
CA HIS A 39 7.47 -3.04 -1.29
C HIS A 39 6.79 -3.90 -2.35
N ILE A 40 5.59 -4.42 -2.08
CA ILE A 40 4.88 -5.22 -3.08
C ILE A 40 4.51 -4.37 -4.31
N MET A 41 4.00 -3.15 -4.11
CA MET A 41 3.71 -2.23 -5.22
C MET A 41 4.96 -1.94 -6.05
N MET A 42 6.08 -1.58 -5.40
CA MET A 42 7.35 -1.30 -6.08
C MET A 42 7.85 -2.51 -6.86
N ARG A 43 7.79 -3.71 -6.26
CA ARG A 43 8.22 -4.95 -6.90
C ARG A 43 7.42 -5.23 -8.17
N GLU A 44 6.10 -5.04 -8.15
CA GLU A 44 5.25 -5.28 -9.31
C GLU A 44 5.44 -4.18 -10.38
N SER A 45 5.49 -2.90 -9.98
CA SER A 45 5.73 -1.79 -10.93
C SER A 45 7.10 -1.87 -11.62
N LEU A 46 8.13 -2.38 -10.93
CA LEU A 46 9.47 -2.58 -11.52
C LEU A 46 9.51 -3.63 -12.62
N LYS A 47 8.52 -4.55 -12.67
CA LYS A 47 8.39 -5.51 -13.79
C LYS A 47 7.91 -4.83 -15.07
N VAL A 48 7.20 -3.71 -14.93
CA VAL A 48 6.62 -2.95 -16.05
C VAL A 48 7.56 -1.82 -16.49
N THR A 49 8.15 -1.09 -15.54
CA THR A 49 9.04 0.03 -15.87
C THR A 49 10.15 0.23 -14.85
N PRO A 50 11.41 0.46 -15.29
CA PRO A 50 12.51 0.80 -14.39
C PRO A 50 12.30 2.16 -13.71
N PHE A 51 11.45 3.05 -14.26
CA PHE A 51 11.19 4.37 -13.69
C PHE A 51 10.34 4.33 -12.42
N ALA A 52 9.78 3.17 -12.05
CA ALA A 52 9.00 3.02 -10.82
C ALA A 52 9.80 3.42 -9.56
N VAL A 53 11.12 3.25 -9.58
CA VAL A 53 12.04 3.64 -8.49
C VAL A 53 12.03 5.13 -8.14
N LEU A 54 11.52 5.98 -9.04
CA LEU A 54 11.42 7.43 -8.81
C LEU A 54 10.21 7.81 -7.93
N SER A 55 9.38 6.84 -7.57
CA SER A 55 8.24 7.07 -6.67
C SER A 55 8.71 7.15 -5.21
N ARG A 56 8.25 8.19 -4.52
CA ARG A 56 8.43 8.42 -3.08
C ARG A 56 7.18 8.08 -2.28
N ALA A 57 6.27 7.30 -2.85
CA ALA A 57 4.96 6.96 -2.25
C ALA A 57 5.07 6.53 -0.78
N ALA A 58 4.11 6.96 0.03
CA ALA A 58 3.95 6.53 1.41
C ALA A 58 2.65 5.72 1.58
N ALA A 59 2.63 4.87 2.60
CA ALA A 59 1.44 4.13 2.99
C ALA A 59 1.43 3.95 4.52
N GLY A 60 0.26 4.09 5.12
CA GLY A 60 0.10 3.94 6.55
C GLY A 60 -1.33 4.01 7.04
N ILE A 61 -1.49 3.92 8.35
CA ILE A 61 -2.78 3.81 9.01
C ILE A 61 -3.01 5.05 9.88
N ARG A 62 -4.20 5.65 9.74
CA ARG A 62 -4.71 6.71 10.63
C ARG A 62 -6.02 6.22 11.26
N GLY A 63 -6.00 5.94 12.56
CA GLY A 63 -7.16 5.39 13.25
C GLY A 63 -7.52 4.02 12.69
N THR A 64 -8.72 3.90 12.09
CA THR A 64 -9.18 2.68 11.40
C THR A 64 -9.09 2.75 9.88
N THR A 65 -8.40 3.77 9.33
CA THR A 65 -8.29 4.01 7.89
C THR A 65 -6.90 3.65 7.39
N LEU A 66 -6.83 2.85 6.32
CA LEU A 66 -5.62 2.64 5.55
C LEU A 66 -5.48 3.76 4.49
N ILE A 67 -4.31 4.37 4.37
CA ILE A 67 -3.99 5.40 3.39
C ILE A 67 -2.84 4.89 2.54
N VAL A 68 -2.99 4.91 1.21
CA VAL A 68 -1.96 4.46 0.26
C VAL A 68 -1.81 5.48 -0.86
N ASN A 69 -0.57 5.93 -1.11
CA ASN A 69 -0.29 6.77 -2.27
C ASN A 69 -0.03 5.91 -3.51
N MET A 70 -0.77 6.19 -4.57
CA MET A 70 -0.69 5.52 -5.85
C MET A 70 -0.07 6.43 -6.91
N PRO A 71 0.46 5.86 -8.01
CA PRO A 71 0.90 6.62 -9.16
C PRO A 71 -0.22 7.51 -9.76
N GLY A 72 0.16 8.49 -10.58
CA GLY A 72 -0.80 9.35 -11.27
C GLY A 72 -1.35 8.77 -12.59
N ASN A 73 -0.73 7.71 -13.10
CA ASN A 73 -1.13 7.07 -14.36
C ASN A 73 -2.16 5.96 -14.08
N PRO A 74 -3.34 5.95 -14.75
CA PRO A 74 -4.36 4.92 -14.56
C PRO A 74 -3.87 3.47 -14.69
N ASN A 75 -2.96 3.18 -15.64
CA ASN A 75 -2.42 1.83 -15.82
C ASN A 75 -1.57 1.41 -14.62
N ALA A 76 -0.68 2.30 -14.17
CA ALA A 76 0.16 2.05 -13.00
C ALA A 76 -0.66 1.94 -11.70
N VAL A 77 -1.81 2.64 -11.62
CA VAL A 77 -2.76 2.47 -10.52
C VAL A 77 -3.38 1.08 -10.55
N ALA A 78 -3.84 0.61 -11.72
CA ALA A 78 -4.42 -0.72 -11.85
C ALA A 78 -3.44 -1.82 -11.40
N GLU A 79 -2.18 -1.73 -11.85
CA GLU A 79 -1.09 -2.63 -11.44
C GLU A 79 -0.88 -2.62 -9.91
N CYS A 80 -0.82 -1.43 -9.31
CA CYS A 80 -0.67 -1.30 -7.86
C CYS A 80 -1.88 -1.88 -7.11
N VAL A 81 -3.09 -1.66 -7.61
CA VAL A 81 -4.31 -2.22 -7.00
C VAL A 81 -4.27 -3.74 -7.07
N GLU A 82 -3.99 -4.32 -8.24
CA GLU A 82 -3.86 -5.77 -8.44
C GLU A 82 -2.84 -6.39 -7.48
N ALA A 83 -1.69 -5.72 -7.29
CA ALA A 83 -0.67 -6.15 -6.33
C ALA A 83 -1.17 -6.17 -4.88
N LEU A 84 -2.08 -5.26 -4.51
CA LEU A 84 -2.61 -5.13 -3.15
C LEU A 84 -3.86 -5.98 -2.89
N VAL A 85 -4.69 -6.27 -3.91
CA VAL A 85 -5.97 -7.00 -3.76
C VAL A 85 -5.84 -8.24 -2.85
N PRO A 86 -4.82 -9.11 -2.98
CA PRO A 86 -4.70 -10.32 -2.18
C PRO A 86 -4.63 -10.07 -0.66
N CYS A 87 -4.01 -8.96 -0.25
CA CYS A 87 -3.82 -8.62 1.16
C CYS A 87 -4.83 -7.60 1.69
N LEU A 88 -5.44 -6.79 0.81
CA LEU A 88 -6.22 -5.62 1.18
C LEU A 88 -7.43 -5.96 2.07
N LYS A 89 -8.20 -7.01 1.71
CA LYS A 89 -9.38 -7.42 2.48
C LYS A 89 -9.01 -7.82 3.91
N HIS A 90 -7.91 -8.55 4.08
CA HIS A 90 -7.43 -8.97 5.39
C HIS A 90 -6.90 -7.78 6.18
N ALA A 91 -6.09 -6.91 5.56
CA ALA A 91 -5.55 -5.72 6.18
C ALA A 91 -6.65 -4.80 6.74
N LEU A 92 -7.70 -4.53 5.96
CA LEU A 92 -8.81 -3.68 6.41
C LEU A 92 -9.57 -4.28 7.61
N ARG A 93 -9.73 -5.60 7.67
CA ARG A 93 -10.33 -6.27 8.85
C ARG A 93 -9.43 -6.22 10.07
N GLN A 94 -8.12 -6.42 9.90
CA GLN A 94 -7.15 -6.30 10.99
C GLN A 94 -7.14 -4.89 11.59
N ILE A 95 -7.17 -3.85 10.73
CA ILE A 95 -7.18 -2.44 11.17
C ILE A 95 -8.43 -2.13 12.01
N LYS A 96 -9.57 -2.74 11.69
CA LYS A 96 -10.82 -2.62 12.47
C LYS A 96 -10.81 -3.40 13.79
N GLY A 97 -9.77 -4.20 14.06
CA GLY A 97 -9.67 -5.00 15.26
C GLY A 97 -10.55 -6.25 15.27
N ASP A 98 -10.90 -6.80 14.11
CA ASP A 98 -11.67 -8.05 14.05
C ASP A 98 -10.80 -9.25 14.45
N LYS A 99 -10.90 -9.65 15.72
CA LYS A 99 -10.12 -10.76 16.33
C LYS A 99 -10.55 -12.15 15.84
N ARG A 100 -11.59 -12.25 15.00
CA ARG A 100 -12.17 -13.53 14.55
C ARG A 100 -11.46 -14.14 13.34
N GLU A 101 -10.53 -13.43 12.72
CA GLU A 101 -9.85 -13.92 11.54
C GLU A 101 -8.63 -14.79 11.89
N LYS A 102 -8.72 -16.08 11.56
CA LYS A 102 -7.58 -17.00 11.61
C LYS A 102 -6.53 -16.49 10.61
N HIS A 103 -5.28 -16.37 11.04
CA HIS A 103 -4.18 -16.13 10.09
C HIS A 103 -4.28 -17.13 8.94
N PRO A 104 -4.12 -16.70 7.67
CA PRO A 104 -3.96 -17.67 6.59
C PRO A 104 -2.88 -18.65 7.02
N ARG A 105 -3.15 -19.96 6.94
CA ARG A 105 -2.20 -20.98 7.36
C ARG A 105 -0.89 -20.69 6.62
N HIS A 106 0.18 -20.45 7.40
CA HIS A 106 1.52 -20.38 6.84
C HIS A 106 1.76 -21.71 6.12
N VAL A 107 1.82 -21.66 4.79
CA VAL A 107 2.22 -22.83 4.01
C VAL A 107 3.70 -22.99 4.33
N PRO A 108 4.13 -24.11 4.92
CA PRO A 108 5.54 -24.35 5.18
C PRO A 108 6.30 -24.12 3.88
N HIS A 109 7.39 -23.35 3.93
CA HIS A 109 8.31 -23.31 2.81
C HIS A 109 8.68 -24.75 2.50
N ALA A 110 8.46 -25.18 1.25
CA ALA A 110 8.99 -26.45 0.79
C ALA A 110 10.49 -26.38 1.08
N THR A 111 10.97 -27.29 1.93
CA THR A 111 12.40 -27.52 2.03
C THR A 111 12.81 -28.01 0.65
N ASP A 112 13.44 -27.14 -0.14
CA ASP A 112 14.12 -27.54 -1.36
C ASP A 112 15.21 -28.53 -0.92
N SER A 113 14.87 -29.81 -0.98
CA SER A 113 15.83 -30.90 -1.01
C SER A 113 16.46 -30.89 -2.40
N GLY A 114 17.55 -30.15 -2.53
CA GLY A 114 18.49 -30.15 -3.65
C GLY A 114 19.90 -30.26 -3.11
#